data_AF-A0A7Z1HN66-F1
#
_entry.id   AF-A0A7Z1HN66-F1
#
_cell.length_a   1.000
_cell.length_b   1.000
_cell.length_c   1.000
_cell.angle_alpha   90.00
_cell.angle_beta   90.00
_cell.angle_gamma   90.00
#
_symmetry.space_group_name_H-M   'P 1'
#
loop_
_entity.id
_entity.type
_entity.pdbx_description
1 polymer ?
#
loop_
_entity_poly.entity_id
_entity_poly.type
_entity_poly.pdbx_seq_one_letter_code
_entity_poly.pdbx_strand_id
1 'polypeptide(L)'
;MKKVVLAISIAAFSISYFLPKEQSNYDNLSAEKDSNKVASKHLIPNEKASIETSFEESVFTSEEYLFEAKEIRRCKTIPKTQDELDDWLSRANEVGEPYEYIEDVLSRFERCSQFNLISDDFVELLVKAIKLGSDNAVTELWAISDKEYFQSKGLLELSREEKIEQRIKFNKLKFQLSESIALTGGEQSILRLVKEYQYYDPDSGNPNFLKAIAYADFGLKIVEDNDIYLKLDFVKQRISQNMEFHDIEQAQVLTEKLLTKFGENGN
;
A
#
# COMPACT_ATOMS: atom_id res chain seq x y z
N MET A 1 -16.94 -10.46 -54.70
CA MET A 1 -16.34 -11.81 -54.86
C MET A 1 -14.93 -11.68 -55.40
N LYS A 2 -13.93 -12.06 -54.59
CA LYS A 2 -12.65 -12.68 -54.99
C LYS A 2 -11.85 -12.93 -53.70
N LYS A 3 -11.99 -14.14 -53.16
CA LYS A 3 -11.14 -14.67 -52.09
C LYS A 3 -9.88 -15.21 -52.77
N VAL A 4 -8.72 -14.79 -52.33
CA VAL A 4 -7.45 -15.46 -52.65
C VAL A 4 -7.05 -16.23 -51.40
N VAL A 5 -6.97 -17.55 -51.58
CA VAL A 5 -6.48 -18.56 -50.63
C VAL A 5 -5.14 -19.06 -51.18
N LEU A 6 -4.30 -19.59 -50.29
CA LEU A 6 -3.01 -20.30 -50.43
C LEU A 6 -1.81 -19.46 -49.94
N ALA A 7 -0.85 -20.00 -49.18
CA ALA A 7 -0.68 -21.34 -48.63
C ALA A 7 0.30 -21.27 -47.44
N ILE A 8 0.10 -22.18 -46.49
CA ILE A 8 0.97 -22.44 -45.35
C ILE A 8 2.21 -23.18 -45.85
N SER A 9 3.41 -22.72 -45.50
CA SER A 9 4.64 -23.52 -45.62
C SER A 9 5.36 -23.52 -44.27
N ILE A 10 5.27 -24.66 -43.60
CA ILE A 10 5.95 -24.97 -42.34
C ILE A 10 7.39 -25.36 -42.69
N ALA A 11 8.37 -24.57 -42.24
CA ALA A 11 9.77 -24.97 -42.23
C ALA A 11 10.18 -25.23 -40.77
N ALA A 12 10.33 -26.52 -40.42
CA ALA A 12 10.87 -26.96 -39.16
C ALA A 12 12.36 -26.60 -39.09
N PHE A 13 12.74 -25.70 -38.18
CA PHE A 13 14.13 -25.50 -37.78
C PHE A 13 14.33 -26.11 -36.40
N SER A 14 14.82 -27.34 -36.39
CA SER A 14 15.37 -28.03 -35.23
C SER A 14 16.65 -27.33 -34.78
N ILE A 15 16.59 -26.57 -33.68
CA ILE A 15 17.76 -26.01 -33.00
C ILE A 15 18.12 -26.93 -31.85
N SER A 16 19.22 -27.66 -32.04
CA SER A 16 19.88 -28.50 -31.05
C SER A 16 20.53 -27.60 -29.98
N TYR A 17 19.95 -27.54 -28.78
CA TYR A 17 20.63 -26.94 -27.63
C TYR A 17 21.58 -27.96 -26.99
N PHE A 18 22.88 -27.71 -27.16
CA PHE A 18 23.95 -28.26 -26.33
C PHE A 18 23.82 -27.66 -24.91
N LEU A 19 23.63 -28.52 -23.91
CA LEU A 19 23.80 -28.17 -22.49
C LEU A 19 25.26 -28.48 -22.08
N PRO A 20 26.02 -27.54 -21.51
CA PRO A 20 27.19 -27.87 -20.72
C PRO A 20 26.77 -28.29 -19.31
N LYS A 21 27.21 -29.50 -18.96
CA LYS A 21 27.11 -30.14 -17.66
C LYS A 21 28.19 -29.54 -16.76
N GLU A 22 27.81 -28.69 -15.79
CA GLU A 22 28.72 -28.31 -14.71
C GLU A 22 28.62 -29.30 -13.55
N GLN A 23 29.81 -29.64 -13.07
CA GLN A 23 30.15 -30.71 -12.17
C GLN A 23 30.37 -30.07 -10.80
N SER A 24 29.50 -30.30 -9.81
CA SER A 24 29.80 -29.93 -8.43
C SER A 24 30.71 -30.98 -7.81
N ASN A 25 31.91 -30.55 -7.42
CA ASN A 25 32.90 -31.34 -6.71
C ASN A 25 33.15 -30.66 -5.36
N TYR A 26 32.88 -31.40 -4.27
CA TYR A 26 33.54 -31.37 -2.95
C TYR A 26 33.48 -30.02 -2.14
N ASP A 27 33.34 -29.98 -0.81
CA ASP A 27 33.85 -30.88 0.22
C ASP A 27 33.02 -30.81 1.52
N ASN A 28 32.99 -31.97 2.19
CA ASN A 28 32.69 -32.10 3.62
C ASN A 28 33.80 -31.47 4.46
N LEU A 29 33.43 -30.74 5.51
CA LEU A 29 34.32 -30.49 6.64
C LEU A 29 33.56 -30.64 7.95
N SER A 30 33.69 -31.85 8.51
CA SER A 30 33.50 -32.17 9.91
C SER A 30 34.62 -31.56 10.76
N ALA A 31 34.27 -30.93 11.88
CA ALA A 31 35.13 -30.88 13.05
C ALA A 31 34.26 -30.93 14.32
N GLU A 32 34.41 -32.03 15.03
CA GLU A 32 33.85 -32.38 16.32
C GLU A 32 34.83 -31.98 17.45
N LYS A 33 34.33 -31.94 18.69
CA LYS A 33 35.02 -32.04 20.01
C LYS A 33 35.56 -30.75 20.66
N ASP A 34 35.48 -30.52 21.98
CA ASP A 34 34.75 -31.14 23.11
C ASP A 34 35.00 -30.31 24.40
N SER A 35 34.14 -30.51 25.39
CA SER A 35 34.41 -30.49 26.85
C SER A 35 34.44 -29.19 27.70
N ASN A 36 33.34 -29.03 28.46
CA ASN A 36 33.22 -28.95 29.93
C ASN A 36 34.30 -28.26 30.81
N LYS A 37 33.87 -27.28 31.64
CA LYS A 37 34.11 -27.34 33.10
C LYS A 37 33.20 -26.41 33.93
N VAL A 38 32.47 -27.01 34.87
CA VAL A 38 31.77 -26.38 35.99
C VAL A 38 32.77 -26.05 37.11
N ALA A 39 32.67 -24.87 37.72
CA ALA A 39 33.17 -24.60 39.06
C ALA A 39 32.33 -23.51 39.75
N SER A 40 31.61 -23.90 40.80
CA SER A 40 30.89 -23.05 41.76
C SER A 40 31.79 -22.75 42.97
N LYS A 41 31.76 -21.50 43.47
CA LYS A 41 31.98 -21.15 44.90
C LYS A 41 31.56 -19.71 45.24
N HIS A 42 30.41 -19.62 45.93
CA HIS A 42 29.97 -18.76 47.08
C HIS A 42 30.38 -17.27 47.32
N LEU A 43 29.31 -16.46 47.56
CA LEU A 43 29.05 -15.35 48.54
C LEU A 43 29.76 -13.99 48.32
N ILE A 44 29.18 -12.78 48.48
CA ILE A 44 28.06 -12.23 49.30
C ILE A 44 27.36 -11.01 48.59
N PRO A 45 26.40 -10.21 49.16
CA PRO A 45 25.15 -9.80 48.50
C PRO A 45 24.97 -8.27 48.27
N ASN A 46 23.81 -7.91 47.69
CA ASN A 46 23.22 -6.57 47.59
C ASN A 46 23.92 -5.54 46.69
N GLU A 47 23.31 -5.29 45.53
CA GLU A 47 22.75 -3.97 45.27
C GLU A 47 21.60 -4.07 44.26
N LYS A 48 20.46 -3.49 44.61
CA LYS A 48 19.33 -3.30 43.71
C LYS A 48 19.73 -2.29 42.64
N ALA A 49 20.30 -2.75 41.55
CA ALA A 49 20.22 -2.01 40.30
C ALA A 49 18.89 -2.37 39.66
N SER A 50 17.86 -1.58 39.94
CA SER A 50 16.73 -1.49 39.02
C SER A 50 17.30 -1.03 37.69
N ILE A 51 17.50 -1.97 36.78
CA ILE A 51 17.62 -1.66 35.37
C ILE A 51 16.23 -1.12 35.01
N GLU A 52 16.06 0.19 35.17
CA GLU A 52 15.14 0.94 34.32
C GLU A 52 15.70 0.78 32.91
N THR A 53 15.35 -0.34 32.28
CA THR A 53 15.20 -0.37 30.84
C THR A 53 14.06 0.60 30.57
N SER A 54 14.42 1.88 30.43
CA SER A 54 13.68 2.78 29.57
C SER A 54 13.67 2.06 28.22
N PHE A 55 12.57 1.35 27.96
CA PHE A 55 12.19 1.08 26.59
C PHE A 55 12.07 2.47 25.97
N GLU A 56 13.12 2.91 25.27
CA GLU A 56 12.96 3.87 24.21
C GLU A 56 11.93 3.23 23.29
N GLU A 57 10.69 3.66 23.44
CA GLU A 57 9.63 3.39 22.49
C GLU A 57 10.15 3.96 21.17
N SER A 58 10.74 3.11 20.33
CA SER A 58 11.33 3.53 19.07
C SER A 58 10.20 4.15 18.25
N VAL A 59 10.18 5.48 18.18
CA VAL A 59 9.17 6.21 17.42
C VAL A 59 9.48 5.94 15.95
N PHE A 60 8.79 4.96 15.37
CA PHE A 60 8.89 4.66 13.95
C PHE A 60 8.52 5.90 13.11
N THR A 61 9.29 6.12 12.05
CA THR A 61 9.08 7.15 11.05
C THR A 61 7.88 6.84 10.16
N SER A 62 7.42 7.84 9.40
CA SER A 62 6.32 7.66 8.45
C SER A 62 6.65 6.61 7.38
N GLU A 63 7.91 6.57 6.95
CA GLU A 63 8.47 5.68 5.94
C GLU A 63 8.56 4.25 6.44
N GLU A 64 8.95 4.03 7.70
CA GLU A 64 8.99 2.71 8.31
C GLU A 64 7.59 2.11 8.42
N TYR A 65 6.62 2.88 8.92
CA TYR A 65 5.22 2.44 8.95
C TYR A 65 4.67 2.13 7.56
N LEU A 66 4.95 2.97 6.58
CA LEU A 66 4.54 2.76 5.19
C LEU A 66 5.17 1.49 4.61
N PHE A 67 6.49 1.33 4.78
CA PHE A 67 7.22 0.18 4.29
C PHE A 67 6.62 -1.10 4.85
N GLU A 68 6.44 -1.16 6.17
CA GLU A 68 5.93 -2.35 6.82
C GLU A 68 4.49 -2.66 6.41
N ALA A 69 3.62 -1.65 6.34
CA ALA A 69 2.26 -1.84 5.86
C ALA A 69 2.22 -2.45 4.45
N LYS A 70 3.11 -2.00 3.55
CA LYS A 70 3.22 -2.55 2.19
C LYS A 70 3.71 -3.99 2.19
N GLU A 71 4.67 -4.34 3.04
CA GLU A 71 5.16 -5.72 3.15
C GLU A 71 4.08 -6.64 3.72
N ILE A 72 3.39 -6.26 4.80
CA ILE A 72 2.26 -7.04 5.34
C ILE A 72 1.20 -7.26 4.27
N ARG A 73 0.80 -6.19 3.56
CA ARG A 73 -0.20 -6.26 2.50
C ARG A 73 0.24 -7.19 1.36
N ARG A 74 1.51 -7.12 0.94
CA ARG A 74 2.08 -7.99 -0.10
C ARG A 74 2.13 -9.45 0.35
N CYS A 75 2.44 -9.70 1.61
CA CYS A 75 2.60 -11.05 2.17
C CYS A 75 1.28 -11.70 2.60
N LYS A 76 0.18 -10.94 2.67
CA LYS A 76 -1.12 -11.40 3.17
C LYS A 76 -1.66 -12.67 2.48
N THR A 77 -1.43 -12.82 1.19
CA THR A 77 -1.96 -13.94 0.38
C THR A 77 -0.93 -15.02 0.08
N ILE A 78 0.28 -14.90 0.63
CA ILE A 78 1.38 -15.82 0.38
C ILE A 78 1.37 -16.90 1.46
N PRO A 79 1.65 -18.18 1.12
CA PRO A 79 1.83 -19.23 2.11
C PRO A 79 2.79 -18.80 3.22
N LYS A 80 2.50 -19.17 4.48
CA LYS A 80 3.33 -18.77 5.63
C LYS A 80 4.31 -19.84 6.05
N THR A 81 4.09 -21.08 5.63
CA THR A 81 4.92 -22.24 5.94
C THR A 81 5.25 -23.02 4.67
N GLN A 82 6.29 -23.87 4.74
CA GLN A 82 6.64 -24.74 3.63
C GLN A 82 5.49 -25.70 3.28
N ASP A 83 4.81 -26.26 4.28
CA ASP A 83 3.67 -27.15 4.06
C ASP A 83 2.52 -26.44 3.32
N GLU A 84 2.21 -25.19 3.69
CA GLU A 84 1.20 -24.38 2.99
C GLU A 84 1.61 -24.07 1.55
N LEU A 85 2.92 -23.89 1.30
CA LEU A 85 3.45 -23.64 -0.03
C LEU A 85 3.36 -24.90 -0.91
N ASP A 86 3.72 -26.06 -0.38
CA ASP A 86 3.66 -27.33 -1.10
C ASP A 86 2.21 -27.67 -1.49
N ASP A 87 1.27 -27.46 -0.56
CA ASP A 87 -0.17 -27.57 -0.81
C ASP A 87 -0.65 -26.58 -1.89
N TRP A 88 -0.13 -25.34 -1.86
CA TRP A 88 -0.46 -24.34 -2.87
C TRP A 88 0.07 -24.73 -4.25
N LEU A 89 1.31 -25.22 -4.33
CA LEU A 89 1.94 -25.66 -5.57
C LEU A 89 1.21 -26.86 -6.19
N SER A 90 0.76 -27.83 -5.38
CA SER A 90 -0.05 -28.95 -5.89
C SER A 90 -1.31 -28.43 -6.57
N ARG A 91 -2.07 -27.55 -5.89
CA ARG A 91 -3.29 -26.96 -6.44
C ARG A 91 -3.03 -26.13 -7.70
N ALA A 92 -1.98 -25.31 -7.70
CA ALA A 92 -1.61 -24.47 -8.83
C ALA A 92 -1.29 -25.31 -10.08
N ASN A 93 -0.55 -26.41 -9.91
CA ASN A 93 -0.26 -27.35 -10.99
C ASN A 93 -1.51 -28.10 -11.47
N GLU A 94 -2.40 -28.51 -10.56
CA GLU A 94 -3.65 -29.19 -10.89
C GLU A 94 -4.59 -28.35 -11.76
N VAL A 95 -4.72 -27.05 -11.46
CA VAL A 95 -5.56 -26.14 -12.24
C VAL A 95 -4.86 -25.52 -13.45
N GLY A 96 -3.56 -25.81 -13.63
CA GLY A 96 -2.77 -25.33 -14.76
C GLY A 96 -2.45 -23.84 -14.69
N GLU A 97 -2.12 -23.32 -13.50
CA GLU A 97 -1.66 -21.94 -13.34
C GLU A 97 -0.42 -21.66 -14.21
N PRO A 98 -0.28 -20.45 -14.78
CA PRO A 98 0.91 -20.07 -15.54
C PRO A 98 2.20 -20.16 -14.71
N TYR A 99 3.28 -20.61 -15.34
CA TYR A 99 4.59 -20.74 -14.69
C TYR A 99 5.07 -19.40 -14.11
N GLU A 100 4.86 -18.30 -14.81
CA GLU A 100 5.26 -16.96 -14.37
C GLU A 100 4.53 -16.56 -13.07
N TYR A 101 3.29 -17.00 -12.87
CA TYR A 101 2.54 -16.75 -11.65
C TYR A 101 3.04 -17.62 -10.49
N ILE A 102 3.38 -18.88 -10.76
CA ILE A 102 4.01 -19.78 -9.77
C ILE A 102 5.34 -19.20 -9.28
N GLU A 103 6.18 -18.73 -10.21
CA GLU A 103 7.46 -18.08 -9.88
C GLU A 103 7.28 -16.78 -9.08
N ASP A 104 6.29 -15.94 -9.38
CA ASP A 104 5.97 -14.75 -8.56
C ASP A 104 5.64 -15.14 -7.11
N VAL A 105 4.82 -16.17 -6.91
CA VAL A 105 4.43 -16.62 -5.57
C VAL A 105 5.62 -17.20 -4.82
N LEU A 106 6.48 -17.99 -5.47
CA LEU A 106 7.71 -18.52 -4.87
C LEU A 106 8.68 -17.41 -4.45
N SER A 107 8.91 -16.43 -5.34
CA SER A 107 9.76 -15.28 -5.04
C SER A 107 9.25 -14.48 -3.84
N ARG A 108 7.93 -14.29 -3.77
CA ARG A 108 7.28 -13.59 -2.66
C ARG A 108 7.30 -14.42 -1.38
N PHE A 109 7.17 -15.74 -1.45
CA PHE A 109 7.28 -16.63 -0.29
C PHE A 109 8.64 -16.50 0.39
N GLU A 110 9.72 -16.62 -0.38
CA GLU A 110 11.08 -16.48 0.15
C GLU A 110 11.25 -15.13 0.86
N ARG A 111 10.81 -14.05 0.21
CA ARG A 111 10.85 -12.70 0.80
C ARG A 111 9.99 -12.59 2.07
N CYS A 112 8.76 -13.06 2.05
CA CYS A 112 7.82 -12.92 3.15
C CYS A 112 8.19 -13.75 4.38
N SER A 113 8.91 -14.86 4.19
CA SER A 113 9.40 -15.71 5.28
C SER A 113 10.48 -15.05 6.15
N GLN A 114 11.11 -13.98 5.67
CA GLN A 114 12.26 -13.34 6.32
C GLN A 114 11.88 -12.18 7.25
N PHE A 115 10.61 -11.74 7.26
CA PHE A 115 10.19 -10.56 8.02
C PHE A 115 9.56 -10.91 9.38
N ASN A 116 10.04 -10.27 10.43
CA ASN A 116 9.32 -10.14 11.71
C ASN A 116 8.50 -8.84 11.66
N LEU A 117 7.21 -8.96 11.38
CA LEU A 117 6.29 -7.82 11.29
C LEU A 117 5.85 -7.38 12.69
N ILE A 118 5.77 -6.07 12.91
CA ILE A 118 5.33 -5.40 14.15
C ILE A 118 3.83 -5.62 14.37
N SER A 119 3.05 -5.63 13.29
CA SER A 119 1.61 -5.87 13.32
C SER A 119 1.14 -6.62 12.05
N ASP A 120 -0.01 -7.27 12.12
CA ASP A 120 -0.72 -7.79 10.94
C ASP A 120 -1.75 -6.78 10.39
N ASP A 121 -2.01 -5.70 11.12
CA ASP A 121 -2.96 -4.65 10.76
C ASP A 121 -2.31 -3.55 9.91
N PHE A 122 -2.04 -3.87 8.65
CA PHE A 122 -1.45 -2.92 7.70
C PHE A 122 -2.27 -1.64 7.52
N VAL A 123 -3.60 -1.69 7.73
CA VAL A 123 -4.45 -0.49 7.63
C VAL A 123 -4.12 0.50 8.74
N GLU A 124 -3.93 0.01 9.97
CA GLU A 124 -3.53 0.86 11.08
C GLU A 124 -2.15 1.48 10.87
N LEU A 125 -1.20 0.69 10.35
CA LEU A 125 0.15 1.19 10.04
C LEU A 125 0.11 2.28 8.95
N LEU A 126 -0.71 2.12 7.90
CA LEU A 126 -0.93 3.20 6.93
C LEU A 126 -1.51 4.46 7.58
N VAL A 127 -2.49 4.32 8.47
CA VAL A 127 -3.05 5.47 9.20
C VAL A 127 -1.98 6.16 10.05
N LYS A 128 -1.10 5.41 10.71
CA LYS A 128 0.05 5.96 11.45
C LYS A 128 1.02 6.71 10.54
N ALA A 129 1.41 6.11 9.41
CA ALA A 129 2.25 6.77 8.40
C ALA A 129 1.64 8.08 7.89
N ILE A 130 0.34 8.09 7.60
CA ILE A 130 -0.36 9.30 7.13
C ILE A 130 -0.39 10.38 8.22
N LYS A 131 -0.68 10.01 9.48
CA LYS A 131 -0.66 10.98 10.58
C LYS A 131 0.72 11.60 10.81
N LEU A 132 1.78 10.93 10.35
CA LEU A 132 3.16 11.43 10.37
C LEU A 132 3.56 12.17 9.08
N GLY A 133 2.63 12.41 8.16
CA GLY A 133 2.86 13.23 6.96
C GLY A 133 3.04 12.46 5.65
N SER A 134 2.89 11.13 5.64
CA SER A 134 3.16 10.34 4.42
C SER A 134 2.03 10.44 3.38
N ASP A 135 2.25 11.23 2.33
CA ASP A 135 1.34 11.31 1.17
C ASP A 135 1.29 10.01 0.35
N ASN A 136 2.41 9.28 0.30
CA ASN A 136 2.46 7.96 -0.33
C ASN A 136 1.57 6.94 0.40
N ALA A 137 1.49 7.02 1.73
CA ALA A 137 0.60 6.15 2.50
C ALA A 137 -0.88 6.44 2.23
N VAL A 138 -1.24 7.68 1.90
CA VAL A 138 -2.61 8.01 1.43
C VAL A 138 -2.92 7.24 0.15
N THR A 139 -1.99 7.22 -0.81
CA THR A 139 -2.17 6.49 -2.07
C THR A 139 -2.39 4.99 -1.82
N GLU A 140 -1.61 4.38 -0.93
CA GLU A 140 -1.78 2.96 -0.56
C GLU A 140 -3.13 2.72 0.14
N LEU A 141 -3.56 3.60 1.05
CA LEU A 141 -4.85 3.50 1.74
C LEU A 141 -6.04 3.55 0.77
N TRP A 142 -5.97 4.42 -0.23
CA TRP A 142 -7.01 4.52 -1.26
C TRP A 142 -7.07 3.29 -2.16
N ALA A 143 -5.94 2.61 -2.37
CA ALA A 143 -5.89 1.37 -3.15
C ALA A 143 -6.51 0.16 -2.43
N ILE A 144 -6.91 0.29 -1.15
CA ILE A 144 -7.57 -0.77 -0.40
C ILE A 144 -9.04 -0.85 -0.80
N SER A 145 -9.42 -2.02 -1.35
CA SER A 145 -10.82 -2.34 -1.66
C SER A 145 -11.62 -2.63 -0.39
N ASP A 146 -12.95 -2.47 -0.46
CA ASP A 146 -13.82 -2.81 0.68
C ASP A 146 -13.68 -4.27 1.13
N LYS A 147 -13.52 -5.20 0.16
CA LYS A 147 -13.29 -6.61 0.43
C LYS A 147 -12.01 -6.80 1.24
N GLU A 148 -10.94 -6.15 0.81
CA GLU A 148 -9.63 -6.26 1.46
C GLU A 148 -9.65 -5.66 2.87
N TYR A 149 -10.29 -4.50 3.05
CA TYR A 149 -10.48 -3.85 4.34
C TYR A 149 -11.32 -4.71 5.30
N PHE A 150 -12.44 -5.28 4.83
CA PHE A 150 -13.25 -6.15 5.67
C PHE A 150 -12.53 -7.45 6.03
N GLN A 151 -11.75 -8.01 5.11
CA GLN A 151 -10.89 -9.14 5.41
C GLN A 151 -9.85 -8.80 6.48
N SER A 152 -9.16 -7.66 6.37
CA SER A 152 -8.12 -7.28 7.34
C SER A 152 -8.69 -6.96 8.73
N LYS A 153 -9.93 -6.47 8.80
CA LYS A 153 -10.58 -6.12 10.07
C LYS A 153 -11.48 -7.22 10.65
N GLY A 154 -11.54 -8.40 10.03
CA GLY A 154 -12.41 -9.50 10.48
C GLY A 154 -13.90 -9.20 10.36
N LEU A 155 -14.31 -8.38 9.40
CA LEU A 155 -15.68 -7.84 9.25
C LEU A 155 -16.52 -8.58 8.19
N LEU A 156 -16.06 -9.75 7.73
CA LEU A 156 -16.74 -10.49 6.67
C LEU A 156 -18.11 -11.04 7.07
N GLU A 157 -18.31 -11.35 8.35
CA GLU A 157 -19.55 -11.95 8.86
C GLU A 157 -20.61 -10.92 9.29
N LEU A 158 -20.30 -9.63 9.17
CA LEU A 158 -21.25 -8.56 9.46
C LEU A 158 -22.50 -8.63 8.56
N SER A 159 -23.63 -8.18 9.09
CA SER A 159 -24.85 -7.95 8.33
C SER A 159 -24.62 -6.94 7.20
N ARG A 160 -25.59 -6.86 6.28
CA ARG A 160 -25.51 -5.91 5.16
C ARG A 160 -25.47 -4.47 5.66
N GLU A 161 -26.30 -4.14 6.64
CA GLU A 161 -26.43 -2.81 7.21
C GLU A 161 -25.13 -2.39 7.92
N GLU A 162 -24.55 -3.29 8.72
CA GLU A 162 -23.28 -3.06 9.40
C GLU A 162 -22.12 -2.91 8.40
N LYS A 163 -22.10 -3.70 7.31
CA LYS A 163 -21.11 -3.52 6.23
C LYS A 163 -21.23 -2.16 5.56
N ILE A 164 -22.45 -1.68 5.33
CA ILE A 164 -22.65 -0.33 4.77
C ILE A 164 -22.10 0.73 5.72
N GLU A 165 -22.39 0.61 7.02
CA GLU A 165 -21.88 1.54 8.03
C GLU A 165 -20.35 1.56 8.09
N GLN A 166 -19.71 0.38 8.07
CA GLN A 166 -18.25 0.26 8.08
C GLN A 166 -17.62 0.84 6.82
N ARG A 167 -18.25 0.67 5.65
CA ARG A 167 -17.79 1.29 4.41
C ARG A 167 -17.85 2.82 4.49
N ILE A 168 -18.95 3.37 4.99
CA ILE A 168 -19.11 4.83 5.16
C ILE A 168 -18.03 5.36 6.11
N LYS A 169 -17.82 4.68 7.25
CA LYS A 169 -16.77 5.02 8.22
C LYS A 169 -15.38 5.01 7.59
N PHE A 170 -15.04 3.96 6.84
CA PHE A 170 -13.73 3.85 6.21
C PHE A 170 -13.52 4.89 5.11
N ASN A 171 -14.54 5.15 4.27
CA ASN A 171 -14.47 6.19 3.26
C ASN A 171 -14.30 7.57 3.90
N LYS A 172 -15.07 7.88 4.94
CA LYS A 172 -14.92 9.16 5.67
C LYS A 172 -13.50 9.33 6.22
N LEU A 173 -12.91 8.28 6.78
CA LEU A 173 -11.52 8.29 7.23
C LEU A 173 -10.54 8.59 6.08
N LYS A 174 -10.70 7.94 4.91
CA LYS A 174 -9.83 8.20 3.74
C LYS A 174 -9.87 9.66 3.31
N PHE A 175 -11.06 10.25 3.25
CA PHE A 175 -11.20 11.69 2.94
C PHE A 175 -10.51 12.54 3.99
N GLN A 176 -10.83 12.38 5.28
CA GLN A 176 -10.25 13.17 6.36
C GLN A 176 -8.71 13.14 6.39
N LEU A 177 -8.13 11.95 6.21
CA LEU A 177 -6.68 11.78 6.15
C LEU A 177 -6.06 12.45 4.93
N SER A 178 -6.72 12.35 3.77
CA SER A 178 -6.25 13.01 2.54
C SER A 178 -6.36 14.53 2.65
N GLU A 179 -7.44 15.06 3.25
CA GLU A 179 -7.60 16.49 3.48
C GLU A 179 -6.50 17.02 4.41
N SER A 180 -6.17 16.27 5.47
CA SER A 180 -5.08 16.63 6.38
C SER A 180 -3.74 16.73 5.65
N ILE A 181 -3.40 15.76 4.81
CA ILE A 181 -2.14 15.74 4.06
C ILE A 181 -2.13 16.79 2.93
N ALA A 182 -3.26 17.00 2.25
CA ALA A 182 -3.37 18.03 1.23
C ALA A 182 -3.06 19.43 1.81
N LEU A 183 -3.51 19.70 3.03
CA LEU A 183 -3.26 20.95 3.75
C LEU A 183 -1.81 21.12 4.24
N THR A 184 -0.96 20.11 4.09
CA THR A 184 0.49 20.21 4.33
C THR A 184 1.29 20.07 3.03
N GLY A 185 0.64 20.14 1.86
CA GLY A 185 1.30 20.13 0.56
C GLY A 185 1.37 18.75 -0.12
N GLY A 186 0.67 17.73 0.38
CA GLY A 186 0.66 16.42 -0.27
C GLY A 186 -0.10 16.45 -1.60
N GLU A 187 0.65 16.46 -2.70
CA GLU A 187 0.12 16.62 -4.05
C GLU A 187 -0.72 15.43 -4.52
N GLN A 188 -0.38 14.20 -4.11
CA GLN A 188 -1.17 13.01 -4.43
C GLN A 188 -2.51 13.05 -3.69
N SER A 189 -2.51 13.51 -2.44
CA SER A 189 -3.74 13.72 -1.66
C SER A 189 -4.63 14.79 -2.29
N ILE A 190 -4.07 15.90 -2.78
CA ILE A 190 -4.84 16.93 -3.50
C ILE A 190 -5.48 16.34 -4.74
N LEU A 191 -4.69 15.70 -5.60
CA LEU A 191 -5.20 15.07 -6.83
C LEU A 191 -6.25 13.99 -6.53
N ARG A 192 -6.06 13.24 -5.44
CA ARG A 192 -7.02 12.25 -4.98
C ARG A 192 -8.34 12.92 -4.62
N LEU A 193 -8.36 13.92 -3.73
CA LEU A 193 -9.57 14.62 -3.33
C LEU A 193 -10.34 15.19 -4.52
N VAL A 194 -9.62 15.82 -5.47
CA VAL A 194 -10.21 16.34 -6.71
C VAL A 194 -10.90 15.26 -7.54
N LYS A 195 -10.31 14.07 -7.62
CA LYS A 195 -10.91 12.92 -8.32
C LYS A 195 -12.12 12.37 -7.57
N GLU A 196 -12.01 12.15 -6.27
CA GLU A 196 -13.03 11.44 -5.50
C GLU A 196 -14.28 12.31 -5.29
N TYR A 197 -14.13 13.62 -5.04
CA TYR A 197 -15.26 14.53 -4.90
C TYR A 197 -16.10 14.68 -6.17
N GLN A 198 -15.59 14.32 -7.36
CA GLN A 198 -16.42 14.28 -8.58
C GLN A 198 -17.51 13.19 -8.54
N TYR A 199 -17.35 12.20 -7.67
CA TYR A 199 -18.22 11.03 -7.62
C TYR A 199 -18.92 10.88 -6.27
N TYR A 200 -18.27 11.30 -5.18
CA TYR A 200 -18.77 11.05 -3.83
C TYR A 200 -18.17 12.03 -2.81
N ASP A 201 -19.00 12.55 -1.93
CA ASP A 201 -18.62 13.26 -0.71
C ASP A 201 -19.20 12.51 0.50
N PRO A 202 -18.38 12.08 1.48
CA PRO A 202 -18.85 11.33 2.64
C PRO A 202 -19.88 12.08 3.49
N ASP A 203 -19.91 13.41 3.44
CA ASP A 203 -20.85 14.20 4.24
C ASP A 203 -22.24 14.32 3.57
N SER A 204 -22.29 14.36 2.23
CA SER A 204 -23.55 14.53 1.48
C SER A 204 -24.06 13.25 0.82
N GLY A 205 -23.20 12.24 0.66
CA GLY A 205 -23.47 11.02 -0.10
C GLY A 205 -23.52 11.19 -1.62
N ASN A 206 -23.27 12.40 -2.13
CA ASN A 206 -23.38 12.77 -3.54
C ASN A 206 -22.07 13.38 -4.07
N PRO A 207 -21.87 13.47 -5.40
CA PRO A 207 -20.80 14.29 -5.97
C PRO A 207 -20.78 15.71 -5.39
N ASN A 208 -19.59 16.23 -5.14
CA ASN A 208 -19.35 17.58 -4.67
C ASN A 208 -18.36 18.30 -5.59
N PHE A 209 -18.88 18.80 -6.71
CA PHE A 209 -18.09 19.53 -7.70
C PHE A 209 -17.48 20.83 -7.15
N LEU A 210 -18.14 21.47 -6.18
CA LEU A 210 -17.62 22.66 -5.50
C LEU A 210 -16.31 22.32 -4.76
N LYS A 211 -16.29 21.27 -3.93
CA LYS A 211 -15.05 20.80 -3.27
C LYS A 211 -14.01 20.34 -4.29
N ALA A 212 -14.43 19.65 -5.36
CA ALA A 212 -13.50 19.21 -6.41
C ALA A 212 -12.79 20.39 -7.11
N ILE A 213 -13.53 21.45 -7.50
CA ILE A 213 -12.95 22.67 -8.05
C ILE A 213 -12.07 23.37 -7.02
N ALA A 214 -12.52 23.48 -5.77
CA ALA A 214 -11.77 24.19 -4.74
C ALA A 214 -10.41 23.54 -4.47
N TYR A 215 -10.35 22.21 -4.35
CA TYR A 215 -9.08 21.49 -4.23
C TYR A 215 -8.24 21.54 -5.51
N ALA A 216 -8.85 21.61 -6.70
CA ALA A 216 -8.13 21.77 -7.95
C ALA A 216 -7.46 23.15 -8.03
N ASP A 217 -8.21 24.22 -7.75
CA ASP A 217 -7.69 25.59 -7.70
C ASP A 217 -6.63 25.77 -6.61
N PHE A 218 -6.83 25.15 -5.45
CA PHE A 218 -5.85 25.10 -4.37
C PHE A 218 -4.56 24.44 -4.86
N GLY A 219 -4.65 23.25 -5.44
CA GLY A 219 -3.51 22.52 -5.97
C GLY A 219 -2.77 23.28 -7.06
N LEU A 220 -3.47 23.87 -8.03
CA LEU A 220 -2.85 24.66 -9.11
C LEU A 220 -1.99 25.84 -8.61
N LYS A 221 -2.20 26.30 -7.37
CA LYS A 221 -1.39 27.36 -6.75
C LYS A 221 -0.17 26.84 -5.99
N ILE A 222 -0.13 25.56 -5.60
CA ILE A 222 0.88 25.04 -4.67
C ILE A 222 1.68 23.84 -5.17
N VAL A 223 1.16 23.07 -6.13
CA VAL A 223 1.86 21.88 -6.63
C VAL A 223 3.04 22.28 -7.50
N GLU A 224 4.12 21.53 -7.38
CA GLU A 224 5.35 21.66 -8.14
C GLU A 224 5.43 20.60 -9.26
N ASP A 225 4.81 19.43 -9.07
CA ASP A 225 4.77 18.38 -10.10
C ASP A 225 3.88 18.77 -11.28
N ASN A 226 4.50 18.89 -12.46
CA ASN A 226 3.82 19.30 -13.69
C ASN A 226 2.76 18.29 -14.16
N ASP A 227 2.95 16.99 -13.94
CA ASP A 227 1.95 15.98 -14.32
C ASP A 227 0.72 16.07 -13.41
N ILE A 228 0.90 16.37 -12.13
CA ILE A 228 -0.20 16.64 -11.21
C ILE A 228 -0.89 17.94 -11.60
N TYR A 229 -0.15 19.01 -11.82
CA TYR A 229 -0.69 20.30 -12.29
C TYR A 229 -1.60 20.12 -13.50
N LEU A 230 -1.12 19.44 -14.55
CA LEU A 230 -1.89 19.21 -15.78
C LEU A 230 -3.17 18.39 -15.53
N LYS A 231 -3.11 17.39 -14.63
CA LYS A 231 -4.30 16.60 -14.27
C LYS A 231 -5.32 17.44 -13.50
N LEU A 232 -4.87 18.31 -12.60
CA LEU A 232 -5.74 19.22 -11.85
C LEU A 232 -6.42 20.22 -12.78
N ASP A 233 -5.65 20.87 -13.67
CA ASP A 233 -6.18 21.84 -14.64
C ASP A 233 -7.21 21.19 -15.58
N PHE A 234 -6.90 19.99 -16.10
CA PHE A 234 -7.82 19.25 -16.95
C PHE A 234 -9.15 18.94 -16.23
N VAL A 235 -9.09 18.47 -14.99
CA VAL A 235 -10.30 18.17 -14.21
C VAL A 235 -11.09 19.46 -13.94
N LYS A 236 -10.42 20.53 -13.52
CA LYS A 236 -11.04 21.84 -13.28
C LYS A 236 -11.80 22.32 -14.50
N GLN A 237 -11.14 22.40 -15.66
CA GLN A 237 -11.75 22.87 -16.90
C GLN A 237 -12.97 22.05 -17.27
N ARG A 238 -12.91 20.72 -17.12
CA ARG A 238 -14.03 19.82 -17.44
C ARG A 238 -15.23 20.05 -16.53
N ILE A 239 -15.02 20.19 -15.23
CA ILE A 239 -16.12 20.38 -14.27
C ILE A 239 -16.73 21.78 -14.44
N SER A 240 -15.89 22.82 -14.57
CA SER A 240 -16.36 24.22 -14.67
C SER A 240 -17.24 24.50 -15.88
N GLN A 241 -17.15 23.70 -16.96
CA GLN A 241 -18.01 23.86 -18.14
C GLN A 241 -19.51 23.72 -17.85
N ASN A 242 -19.88 23.00 -16.78
CA ASN A 242 -21.28 22.71 -16.45
C ASN A 242 -21.70 23.31 -15.09
N MET A 243 -20.86 24.17 -14.49
CA MET A 243 -21.17 24.81 -13.22
C MET A 243 -21.80 26.18 -13.43
N GLU A 244 -22.72 26.53 -12.54
CA GLU A 244 -23.25 27.89 -12.49
C GLU A 244 -22.19 28.86 -11.95
N PHE A 245 -22.26 30.12 -12.37
CA PHE A 245 -21.31 31.15 -11.95
C PHE A 245 -21.23 31.28 -10.42
N HIS A 246 -22.38 31.18 -9.74
CA HIS A 246 -22.44 31.25 -8.29
C HIS A 246 -21.68 30.10 -7.60
N ASP A 247 -21.73 28.88 -8.15
CA ASP A 247 -21.01 27.74 -7.59
C ASP A 247 -19.49 27.89 -7.77
N ILE A 248 -19.07 28.53 -8.87
CA ILE A 248 -17.66 28.86 -9.10
C ILE A 248 -17.17 29.88 -8.07
N GLU A 249 -17.95 30.92 -7.77
CA GLU A 249 -17.60 31.88 -6.71
C GLU A 249 -17.48 31.21 -5.34
N GLN A 250 -18.41 30.31 -5.00
CA GLN A 250 -18.34 29.57 -3.74
C GLN A 250 -17.10 28.65 -3.67
N ALA A 251 -16.75 28.00 -4.79
CA ALA A 251 -15.52 27.20 -4.86
C ALA A 251 -14.29 28.07 -4.62
N GLN A 252 -14.22 29.27 -5.18
CA GLN A 252 -13.12 30.23 -4.93
C GLN A 252 -13.02 30.62 -3.45
N VAL A 253 -14.15 30.88 -2.77
CA VAL A 253 -14.17 31.15 -1.34
C VAL A 253 -13.61 29.96 -0.54
N LEU A 254 -13.92 28.74 -0.95
CA LEU A 254 -13.36 27.54 -0.32
C LEU A 254 -11.86 27.41 -0.61
N THR A 255 -11.41 27.68 -1.83
CA THR A 255 -9.99 27.70 -2.21
C THR A 255 -9.18 28.64 -1.33
N GLU A 256 -9.64 29.88 -1.12
CA GLU A 256 -8.92 30.85 -0.28
C GLU A 256 -8.83 30.39 1.18
N LYS A 257 -9.85 29.69 1.69
CA LYS A 257 -9.79 29.06 3.02
C LYS A 257 -8.75 27.95 3.08
N LEU A 258 -8.63 27.13 2.02
CA LEU A 258 -7.61 26.07 1.94
C LEU A 258 -6.20 26.66 1.89
N LEU A 259 -5.98 27.70 1.08
CA LEU A 259 -4.68 28.40 1.00
C LEU A 259 -4.28 29.04 2.32
N THR A 260 -5.23 29.66 3.03
CA THR A 260 -4.98 30.25 4.35
C THR A 260 -4.51 29.17 5.32
N LYS A 261 -5.23 28.03 5.39
CA LYS A 261 -4.84 26.90 6.26
C LYS A 261 -3.49 26.30 5.88
N PHE A 262 -3.20 26.19 4.58
CA PHE A 262 -1.90 25.71 4.10
C PHE A 262 -0.77 26.65 4.56
N GLY A 263 -0.95 27.97 4.46
CA GLY A 263 0.02 28.94 4.94
C GLY A 263 0.23 28.92 6.46
N GLU A 264 -0.80 28.54 7.24
CA GLU A 264 -0.70 28.34 8.69
C GLU A 264 0.09 27.06 9.04
N ASN A 265 -0.08 25.99 8.26
CA ASN A 265 0.56 24.69 8.49
C ASN A 265 1.98 24.59 7.89
N GLY A 266 2.33 25.48 6.95
CA GLY A 266 3.61 25.50 6.25
C GLY A 266 4.74 26.28 6.93
N ASN A 267 4.55 26.72 8.19
CA ASN A 267 5.56 27.38 9.01
C ASN A 267 6.06 26.49 10.14
#